data_AF-A0A1V5E535-F1
#
_entry.id   AF-A0A1V5E535-F1
#
_cell.length_a   1.000
_cell.length_b   1.000
_cell.length_c   1.000
_cell.angle_alpha   90.00
_cell.angle_beta   90.00
_cell.angle_gamma   90.00
#
_symmetry.space_group_name_H-M   'P 1'
#
loop_
_entity.id
_entity.type
_entity.pdbx_description
1 polymer ?
#
loop_
_entity_poly.entity_id
_entity_poly.type
_entity_poly.pdbx_seq_one_letter_code
_entity_poly.pdbx_strand_id
1 'polypeptide(L)'
;MLITNRRLCRHVINRCRPPGDGDIIVPNETVSILGTTSVTVDDIGRIEVTPSEVSRLIEAASHLIPAVKTTRFIRAYAGVRPLFQFADAADGRAVSREFVLVDHGARDGLSGLITITGGKLITYRLMAEKVCDLLCGKMGVRVDCKTAVTPLPGAERPFDLSGRLKEFGDVPLQGRGETLCDCELIGRGEIEGILRQGRLRNLQDILHRTRLAKGTCQGAFCVYRLLGVLQEQGLTGGGEPHEILKGFLEERWKGVRPILGGLSLREEELIESIYRGLFNL
;
A
#
# COMPACT_ATOMS: atom_id res chain seq x y z
N MET A 1 5.78 -3.11 -8.98
CA MET A 1 6.52 -3.67 -7.82
C MET A 1 6.03 -5.07 -7.56
N LEU A 2 6.90 -5.98 -7.11
CA LEU A 2 6.54 -7.35 -6.76
C LEU A 2 6.75 -7.60 -5.26
N ILE A 3 5.93 -8.47 -4.69
CA ILE A 3 5.99 -8.90 -3.28
C ILE A 3 6.22 -10.40 -3.25
N THR A 4 7.24 -10.83 -2.53
CA THR A 4 7.58 -12.25 -2.35
C THR A 4 6.77 -12.88 -1.22
N ASN A 5 6.66 -14.21 -1.20
CA ASN A 5 6.02 -14.94 -0.11
C ASN A 5 6.88 -15.05 1.16
N ARG A 6 8.16 -14.64 1.09
CA ARG A 6 9.11 -14.70 2.19
C ARG A 6 10.15 -13.59 2.08
N ARG A 7 10.70 -13.17 3.21
CA ARG A 7 11.81 -12.22 3.29
C ARG A 7 13.08 -12.85 2.70
N LEU A 8 13.68 -12.21 1.71
CA LEU A 8 14.90 -12.65 1.02
C LEU A 8 16.19 -12.08 1.65
N CYS A 9 16.11 -10.93 2.31
CA CYS A 9 17.24 -10.24 2.93
C CYS A 9 16.82 -9.58 4.25
N ARG A 10 17.78 -9.25 5.13
CA ARG A 10 17.49 -8.52 6.39
C ARG A 10 17.68 -7.00 6.28
N HIS A 11 18.34 -6.55 5.22
CA HIS A 11 18.64 -5.14 4.97
C HIS A 11 18.17 -4.75 3.57
N VAL A 12 17.97 -3.45 3.36
CA VAL A 12 17.70 -2.91 2.01
C VAL A 12 18.93 -3.16 1.15
N ILE A 13 18.73 -3.77 -0.01
CA ILE A 13 19.77 -3.97 -1.02
C ILE A 13 19.46 -3.03 -2.19
N ASN A 14 20.46 -2.24 -2.58
CA ASN A 14 20.40 -1.32 -3.71
C ASN A 14 21.56 -1.62 -4.65
N ARG A 15 21.33 -1.54 -5.96
CA ARG A 15 22.34 -1.79 -6.99
C ARG A 15 23.43 -0.71 -7.10
N CYS A 16 23.29 0.41 -6.41
CA CYS A 16 24.24 1.53 -6.34
C CYS A 16 24.72 2.01 -7.71
N ARG A 17 23.79 2.17 -8.65
CA ARG A 17 24.02 2.65 -10.02
C ARG A 17 23.01 3.75 -10.38
N PRO A 18 23.15 4.44 -11.53
CA PRO A 18 22.10 5.32 -12.03
C PRO A 18 20.74 4.61 -12.10
N PRO A 19 19.62 5.28 -11.76
CA PRO A 19 18.32 4.62 -11.61
C PRO A 19 17.84 3.85 -12.84
N GLY A 20 17.55 2.57 -12.63
CA GLY A 20 17.05 1.62 -13.60
C GLY A 20 15.95 0.72 -13.00
N ASP A 21 15.58 -0.31 -13.77
CA ASP A 21 14.54 -1.25 -13.32
C ASP A 21 15.11 -2.26 -12.31
N GLY A 22 14.32 -2.61 -11.30
CA GLY A 22 14.65 -3.68 -10.35
C GLY A 22 15.85 -3.42 -9.45
N ASP A 23 16.16 -2.16 -9.17
CA ASP A 23 17.38 -1.77 -8.45
C ASP A 23 17.34 -1.93 -6.93
N ILE A 24 16.15 -2.12 -6.34
CA ILE A 24 15.99 -2.13 -4.89
C ILE A 24 15.17 -3.35 -4.46
N ILE A 25 15.68 -4.04 -3.43
CA ILE A 25 14.96 -5.06 -2.68
C ILE A 25 14.88 -4.60 -1.23
N VAL A 26 13.65 -4.41 -0.74
CA VAL A 26 13.35 -3.91 0.61
C VAL A 26 12.73 -5.04 1.42
N PRO A 27 13.31 -5.43 2.57
CA PRO A 27 12.61 -6.32 3.50
C PRO A 27 11.46 -5.57 4.17
N ASN A 28 10.29 -6.21 4.26
CA ASN A 28 9.12 -5.67 4.93
C ASN A 28 8.42 -6.80 5.69
N GLU A 29 8.56 -6.83 7.01
CA GLU A 29 8.03 -7.93 7.84
C GLU A 29 8.41 -9.30 7.26
N THR A 30 7.47 -10.21 7.05
CA THR A 30 7.75 -11.57 6.55
C THR A 30 8.06 -11.64 5.06
N VAL A 31 8.04 -10.52 4.32
CA VAL A 31 8.17 -10.49 2.85
C VAL A 31 9.32 -9.59 2.39
N SER A 32 9.61 -9.63 1.09
CA SER A 32 10.44 -8.66 0.40
C SER A 32 9.65 -7.98 -0.71
N ILE A 33 9.83 -6.67 -0.84
CA ILE A 33 9.28 -5.86 -1.91
C ILE A 33 10.43 -5.53 -2.86
N LEU A 34 10.23 -5.79 -4.15
CA LEU A 34 11.22 -5.47 -5.18
C LEU A 34 10.65 -4.55 -6.26
N GLY A 35 11.51 -3.70 -6.80
CA GLY A 35 11.11 -2.74 -7.82
C GLY A 35 12.19 -1.71 -8.16
N THR A 36 11.83 -0.67 -8.91
CA THR A 36 10.54 -0.47 -9.61
C THR A 36 10.74 -0.51 -11.12
N THR A 37 9.66 -0.47 -11.90
CA THR A 37 9.69 -0.06 -13.31
C THR A 37 9.40 1.45 -13.43
N SER A 38 9.60 2.00 -14.63
CA SER A 38 9.11 3.34 -14.97
C SER A 38 8.62 3.32 -16.41
N VAL A 39 7.33 3.59 -16.58
CA VAL A 39 6.60 3.63 -17.84
C VAL A 39 5.70 4.86 -17.79
N THR A 40 5.60 5.59 -18.90
CA THR A 40 4.66 6.72 -19.04
C THR A 40 3.25 6.17 -19.22
N VAL A 41 2.28 6.79 -18.55
CA VAL A 41 0.87 6.39 -18.62
C VAL A 41 0.02 7.61 -18.96
N ASP A 42 -0.92 7.42 -19.88
CA ASP A 42 -1.80 8.51 -20.33
C ASP A 42 -3.06 8.64 -19.45
N ASP A 43 -3.48 7.53 -18.84
CA ASP A 43 -4.69 7.46 -18.02
C ASP A 43 -4.40 6.79 -16.66
N ILE A 44 -4.56 7.57 -15.58
CA ILE A 44 -4.38 7.08 -14.20
C ILE A 44 -5.43 6.05 -13.80
N GLY A 45 -6.58 6.01 -14.47
CA GLY A 45 -7.64 5.03 -14.26
C GLY A 45 -7.34 3.66 -14.85
N ARG A 46 -6.33 3.55 -15.73
CA ARG A 46 -5.99 2.32 -16.45
C ARG A 46 -4.57 1.86 -16.16
N ILE A 47 -4.25 1.70 -14.88
CA ILE A 47 -2.96 1.13 -14.45
C ILE A 47 -3.08 -0.37 -14.20
N GLU A 48 -2.30 -1.15 -14.94
CA GLU A 48 -2.16 -2.60 -14.75
C GLU A 48 -0.68 -2.96 -14.74
N VAL A 49 -0.29 -3.91 -13.89
CA VAL A 49 1.06 -4.50 -13.96
C VAL A 49 1.03 -5.57 -15.04
N THR A 50 1.96 -5.53 -15.99
CA THR A 50 2.01 -6.51 -17.07
C THR A 50 2.93 -7.71 -16.74
N PRO A 51 2.67 -8.93 -17.27
CA PRO A 51 3.58 -10.06 -17.10
C PRO A 51 5.01 -9.81 -17.63
N SER A 52 5.16 -8.95 -18.64
CA SER A 52 6.47 -8.56 -19.17
C SER A 52 7.25 -7.67 -18.20
N GLU A 53 6.58 -6.74 -17.51
CA GLU A 53 7.18 -5.98 -16.41
C GLU A 53 7.56 -6.86 -15.23
N VAL A 54 6.72 -7.85 -14.88
CA VAL A 54 7.03 -8.86 -13.85
C VAL A 54 8.32 -9.59 -14.23
N SER A 55 8.41 -10.13 -15.44
CA SER A 55 9.58 -10.86 -15.93
C SER A 55 10.84 -10.00 -15.93
N ARG A 56 10.73 -8.74 -16.38
CA ARG A 56 11.82 -7.76 -16.37
C ARG A 56 12.32 -7.48 -14.95
N LEU A 57 11.41 -7.30 -13.99
CA LEU A 57 11.77 -7.09 -12.59
C LEU A 57 12.44 -8.31 -11.97
N ILE A 58 11.96 -9.52 -12.27
CA ILE A 58 12.57 -10.77 -11.79
C ILE A 58 14.00 -10.88 -12.31
N GLU A 59 14.23 -10.69 -13.61
CA GLU A 59 15.56 -10.76 -14.19
C GLU A 59 16.49 -9.69 -13.60
N ALA A 60 16.05 -8.44 -13.56
CA ALA A 60 16.84 -7.33 -13.04
C ALA A 60 17.23 -7.52 -11.56
N ALA A 61 16.27 -7.91 -10.71
CA ALA A 61 16.50 -8.13 -9.28
C ALA A 61 17.31 -9.40 -9.01
N SER A 62 17.30 -10.39 -9.91
CA SER A 62 18.10 -11.61 -9.76
C SER A 62 19.61 -11.37 -9.78
N HIS A 63 20.06 -10.27 -10.40
CA HIS A 63 21.47 -9.86 -10.35
C HIS A 63 21.89 -9.39 -8.93
N LEU A 64 20.94 -8.95 -8.10
CA LEU A 64 21.19 -8.60 -6.70
C LEU A 64 21.05 -9.82 -5.79
N ILE A 65 19.99 -10.61 -5.99
CA ILE A 65 19.71 -11.82 -5.22
C ILE A 65 19.25 -12.93 -6.19
N PRO A 66 20.09 -13.93 -6.51
CA PRO A 66 19.74 -15.00 -7.45
C PRO A 66 18.48 -15.79 -7.09
N ALA A 67 18.18 -15.93 -5.79
CA ALA A 67 16.99 -16.61 -5.30
C ALA A 67 15.65 -15.99 -5.77
N VAL A 68 15.66 -14.75 -6.28
CA VAL A 68 14.48 -14.10 -6.85
C VAL A 68 13.88 -14.93 -8.00
N LYS A 69 14.70 -15.61 -8.82
CA LYS A 69 14.22 -16.39 -9.99
C LYS A 69 13.29 -17.55 -9.62
N THR A 70 13.46 -18.12 -8.43
CA THR A 70 12.69 -19.28 -7.96
C THR A 70 11.73 -18.93 -6.81
N THR A 71 11.70 -17.66 -6.40
CA THR A 71 10.84 -17.22 -5.31
C THR A 71 9.40 -17.09 -5.77
N ARG A 72 8.48 -17.55 -4.92
CA ARG A 72 7.05 -17.36 -5.16
C ARG A 72 6.67 -15.91 -4.87
N PHE A 73 5.99 -15.27 -5.81
CA PHE A 73 5.39 -13.96 -5.61
C PHE A 73 3.95 -14.12 -5.12
N ILE A 74 3.52 -13.23 -4.23
CA ILE A 74 2.15 -13.20 -3.67
C ILE A 74 1.32 -12.05 -4.22
N ARG A 75 1.98 -10.98 -4.68
CA ARG A 75 1.28 -9.81 -5.23
C ARG A 75 2.20 -8.97 -6.10
N ALA A 76 1.64 -8.34 -7.12
CA ALA A 76 2.20 -7.18 -7.79
C ALA A 76 1.31 -5.95 -7.58
N TYR A 77 1.91 -4.78 -7.61
CA TYR A 77 1.17 -3.52 -7.58
C TYR A 77 1.91 -2.43 -8.34
N ALA A 78 1.14 -1.48 -8.86
CA ALA A 78 1.61 -0.29 -9.55
C ALA A 78 1.20 0.96 -8.78
N GLY A 79 1.88 2.07 -9.06
CA GLY A 79 1.52 3.39 -8.59
C GLY A 79 2.02 4.42 -9.58
N VAL A 80 1.22 5.45 -9.84
CA VAL A 80 1.58 6.55 -10.75
C VAL A 80 2.29 7.63 -9.96
N ARG A 81 3.37 8.16 -10.54
CA ARG A 81 4.11 9.29 -9.98
C ARG A 81 3.59 10.56 -10.65
N PRO A 82 3.01 11.52 -9.92
CA PRO A 82 2.58 12.79 -10.49
C PRO A 82 3.82 13.66 -10.73
N LEU A 83 4.46 13.45 -11.88
CA LEU A 83 5.62 14.20 -12.30
C LEU A 83 5.14 15.47 -13.01
N PHE A 84 5.65 16.62 -12.59
CA PHE A 84 5.28 17.92 -13.15
C PHE A 84 6.44 18.48 -13.97
N GLN A 85 6.16 18.90 -15.19
CA GLN A 85 7.08 19.65 -16.04
C GLN A 85 6.43 20.94 -16.49
N PHE A 86 7.21 22.02 -16.46
CA PHE A 86 6.94 23.17 -17.32
C PHE A 86 7.28 22.76 -18.76
N ALA A 87 6.57 23.34 -19.74
CA ALA A 87 6.50 22.87 -21.13
C ALA A 87 7.86 22.64 -21.86
N ASP A 88 8.98 23.14 -21.33
CA ASP A 88 10.31 23.12 -21.98
C ASP A 88 11.30 22.07 -21.43
N ALA A 89 10.87 21.07 -20.64
CA ALA A 89 11.77 20.05 -20.08
C ALA A 89 11.61 18.66 -20.76
N ALA A 90 12.74 18.01 -21.07
CA ALA A 90 12.81 16.74 -21.80
C ALA A 90 12.13 15.52 -21.10
N ASP A 91 11.79 14.52 -21.89
CA ASP A 91 10.95 13.35 -21.59
C ASP A 91 11.49 12.38 -20.50
N GLY A 92 10.59 11.76 -19.74
CA GLY A 92 10.85 10.55 -18.95
C GLY A 92 11.49 10.70 -17.54
N ARG A 93 12.25 9.69 -17.10
CA ARG A 93 12.80 9.52 -15.72
C ARG A 93 13.64 10.71 -15.20
N ALA A 94 14.00 11.63 -16.08
CA ALA A 94 14.74 12.86 -15.82
C ALA A 94 13.85 14.04 -15.39
N VAL A 95 12.51 13.89 -15.38
CA VAL A 95 11.61 14.91 -14.83
C VAL A 95 12.00 15.23 -13.38
N SER A 96 12.09 16.52 -13.05
CA SER A 96 12.40 16.99 -11.69
C SER A 96 11.50 16.30 -10.65
N ARG A 97 12.14 15.77 -9.60
CA ARG A 97 11.46 15.14 -8.47
C ARG A 97 11.17 16.13 -7.34
N GLU A 98 11.40 17.41 -7.58
CA GLU A 98 11.07 18.48 -6.64
C GLU A 98 9.56 18.73 -6.66
N PHE A 99 9.04 19.31 -5.59
CA PHE A 99 7.66 19.75 -5.58
C PHE A 99 7.57 21.16 -6.15
N VAL A 100 6.45 21.48 -6.77
CA VAL A 100 6.15 22.79 -7.32
C VAL A 100 4.92 23.34 -6.62
N LEU A 101 5.08 24.52 -6.02
CA LEU A 101 4.00 25.31 -5.43
C LEU A 101 3.61 26.43 -6.39
N VAL A 102 2.38 26.40 -6.88
CA VAL A 102 1.84 27.37 -7.83
C VAL A 102 0.80 28.23 -7.14
N ASP A 103 1.05 29.54 -7.09
CA ASP A 103 0.06 30.55 -6.76
C ASP A 103 -0.61 31.04 -8.06
N HIS A 104 -1.81 30.52 -8.34
CA HIS A 104 -2.52 30.88 -9.56
C HIS A 104 -3.05 32.32 -9.55
N GLY A 105 -3.18 32.95 -8.37
CA GLY A 105 -3.52 34.36 -8.28
C GLY A 105 -2.41 35.24 -8.86
N ALA A 106 -1.15 34.92 -8.55
CA ALA A 106 0.01 35.66 -9.05
C ALA A 106 0.36 35.28 -10.51
N ARG A 107 0.24 34.00 -10.87
CA ARG A 107 0.63 33.49 -12.20
C ARG A 107 -0.45 33.72 -13.26
N ASP A 108 -1.70 33.43 -12.92
CA ASP A 108 -2.81 33.30 -13.88
C ASP A 108 -3.95 34.31 -13.61
N GLY A 109 -3.85 35.14 -12.56
CA GLY A 109 -4.94 36.02 -12.10
C GLY A 109 -6.10 35.30 -11.40
N LEU A 110 -5.99 33.99 -11.17
CA LEU A 110 -7.02 33.16 -10.54
C LEU A 110 -6.84 33.13 -9.01
N SER A 111 -7.39 34.15 -8.35
CA SER A 111 -7.33 34.28 -6.89
C SER A 111 -8.04 33.11 -6.19
N GLY A 112 -7.47 32.67 -5.07
CA GLY A 112 -8.03 31.59 -4.24
C GLY A 112 -7.64 30.16 -4.67
N LEU A 113 -6.91 30.01 -5.78
CA LEU A 113 -6.40 28.71 -6.24
C LEU A 113 -4.89 28.58 -6.01
N ILE A 114 -4.49 27.56 -5.25
CA ILE A 114 -3.09 27.19 -5.02
C ILE A 114 -2.94 25.70 -5.33
N THR A 115 -1.93 25.35 -6.11
CA THR A 115 -1.62 23.96 -6.46
C THR A 115 -0.25 23.56 -5.91
N ILE A 116 -0.19 22.41 -5.24
CA ILE A 116 1.06 21.74 -4.87
C ILE A 116 1.12 20.40 -5.61
N THR A 117 2.17 20.18 -6.38
CA THR A 117 2.35 18.95 -7.18
C THR A 117 3.80 18.50 -7.16
N GLY A 118 4.07 17.26 -7.61
CA GLY A 118 5.38 16.65 -7.53
C GLY A 118 5.79 16.30 -6.10
N GLY A 119 7.10 16.36 -5.85
CA GLY A 119 7.68 16.00 -4.55
C GLY A 119 7.71 14.50 -4.27
N LYS A 120 8.07 14.16 -3.03
CA LYS A 120 8.16 12.78 -2.54
C LYS A 120 7.39 12.66 -1.25
N LEU A 121 7.02 11.42 -0.89
CA LEU A 121 6.46 11.15 0.42
C LEU A 121 7.39 11.68 1.52
N ILE A 122 8.72 11.50 1.43
CA ILE A 122 9.65 12.02 2.44
C ILE A 122 9.66 13.55 2.58
N THR A 123 9.15 14.31 1.60
CA THR A 123 9.08 15.78 1.66
C THR A 123 7.69 16.29 1.99
N TYR A 124 6.71 15.42 2.29
CA TYR A 124 5.30 15.82 2.47
C TYR A 124 5.12 16.93 3.53
N ARG A 125 5.85 16.84 4.66
CA ARG A 125 5.78 17.81 5.75
C ARG A 125 6.26 19.20 5.30
N LEU A 126 7.39 19.24 4.60
CA LEU A 126 7.95 20.49 4.06
C LEU A 126 7.02 21.08 2.98
N MET A 127 6.42 20.24 2.15
CA MET A 127 5.42 20.68 1.16
C MET A 127 4.23 21.35 1.84
N ALA A 128 3.68 20.72 2.87
CA ALA A 128 2.57 21.28 3.65
C ALA A 128 2.96 22.61 4.33
N GLU A 129 4.15 22.67 4.91
CA GLU A 129 4.72 23.90 5.49
C GLU A 129 4.77 25.04 4.46
N LYS A 130 5.30 24.80 3.25
CA LYS A 130 5.36 25.83 2.20
C LYS A 130 4.00 26.30 1.71
N VAL A 131 3.01 25.41 1.63
CA VAL A 131 1.63 25.78 1.30
C VAL A 131 1.04 26.67 2.40
N CYS A 132 1.23 26.28 3.67
CA CYS A 132 0.75 27.06 4.81
C CYS A 132 1.43 28.43 4.92
N ASP A 133 2.74 28.52 4.67
CA ASP A 133 3.48 29.79 4.66
C ASP A 133 2.88 30.77 3.63
N LEU A 134 2.61 30.28 2.42
CA LEU A 134 1.98 31.08 1.35
C LEU A 134 0.58 31.55 1.74
N LEU A 135 -0.23 30.66 2.33
CA LEU A 135 -1.59 31.00 2.81
C LEU A 135 -1.54 32.05 3.93
N CYS A 136 -0.66 31.87 4.90
CA CYS A 136 -0.47 32.83 6.00
C CYS A 136 -0.10 34.22 5.46
N GLY A 137 0.83 34.27 4.50
CA GLY A 137 1.20 35.52 3.81
C GLY A 137 0.01 36.20 3.13
N LYS A 138 -0.83 35.44 2.42
CA LYS A 138 -2.05 35.96 1.76
C LYS A 138 -3.11 36.45 2.75
N MET A 139 -3.21 35.82 3.92
CA MET A 139 -4.17 36.18 4.96
C MET A 139 -3.67 37.30 5.89
N GLY A 140 -2.42 37.75 5.74
CA GLY A 140 -1.80 38.72 6.64
C GLY A 140 -1.59 38.17 8.06
N VAL A 141 -1.53 36.85 8.20
CA VAL A 141 -1.38 36.15 9.48
C VAL A 141 0.06 35.64 9.59
N ARG A 142 0.64 35.70 10.80
CA ARG A 142 1.95 35.10 11.09
C ARG A 142 1.80 34.03 12.15
N VAL A 143 2.09 32.79 11.79
CA VAL A 143 2.11 31.63 12.69
C VAL A 143 3.37 30.83 12.40
N ASP A 144 4.13 30.52 13.45
CA ASP A 144 5.32 29.69 13.30
C ASP A 144 4.92 28.22 13.10
N CYS A 145 5.58 27.55 12.13
CA CYS A 145 5.37 26.14 11.87
C CYS A 145 5.97 25.26 12.97
N LYS A 146 5.15 24.46 13.63
CA LYS A 146 5.58 23.51 14.69
C LYS A 146 5.63 22.05 14.24
N THR A 147 5.25 21.78 12.99
CA THR A 147 5.05 20.41 12.48
C THR A 147 6.32 19.55 12.46
N ALA A 148 7.50 20.17 12.51
CA ALA A 148 8.78 19.45 12.59
C ALA A 148 9.00 18.75 13.95
N VAL A 149 8.37 19.25 15.01
CA VAL A 149 8.52 18.74 16.39
C VAL A 149 7.24 18.17 16.98
N THR A 150 6.09 18.45 16.37
CA THR A 150 4.80 17.87 16.78
C THR A 150 4.68 16.43 16.29
N PRO A 151 4.58 15.42 17.18
CA PRO A 151 4.34 14.05 16.76
C PRO A 151 2.99 13.87 16.06
N LEU A 152 2.92 12.97 15.08
CA LEU A 152 1.64 12.55 14.52
C LEU A 152 0.84 11.75 15.56
N PRO A 153 -0.50 11.83 15.55
CA PRO A 153 -1.33 10.97 16.39
C PRO A 153 -0.99 9.49 16.18
N GLY A 154 -0.65 8.79 17.25
CA GLY A 154 -0.31 7.36 17.22
C GLY A 154 1.16 7.04 16.88
N ALA A 155 2.04 8.04 16.75
CA ALA A 155 3.48 7.85 16.55
C ALA A 155 4.15 7.06 17.69
N GLU A 156 3.48 6.93 18.84
CA GLU A 156 3.93 6.17 20.02
C GLU A 156 4.06 4.65 19.79
N ARG A 157 3.43 4.10 18.74
CA ARG A 157 3.35 2.64 18.51
C ARG A 157 3.78 2.27 17.08
N PRO A 158 5.07 2.03 16.83
CA PRO A 158 5.52 1.50 15.54
C PRO A 158 4.91 0.11 15.31
N PHE A 159 4.55 -0.20 14.07
CA PHE A 159 4.14 -1.56 13.69
C PHE A 159 5.38 -2.47 13.75
N ASP A 160 5.31 -3.54 14.55
CA ASP A 160 6.34 -4.58 14.63
C ASP A 160 5.66 -5.94 14.76
N LEU A 161 5.76 -6.79 13.73
CA LEU A 161 5.15 -8.12 13.77
C LEU A 161 5.79 -9.02 14.84
N SER A 162 7.08 -8.81 15.16
CA SER A 162 7.76 -9.59 16.20
C SER A 162 7.23 -9.21 17.59
N GLY A 163 7.05 -7.91 17.84
CA GLY A 163 6.35 -7.39 19.01
C GLY A 163 4.92 -7.92 19.10
N ARG A 164 4.17 -7.90 17.99
CA ARG A 164 2.83 -8.48 17.91
C ARG A 164 2.83 -9.97 18.25
N LEU A 165 3.77 -10.77 17.77
CA LEU A 165 3.83 -12.20 18.08
C LEU A 165 4.03 -12.44 19.59
N LYS A 166 4.85 -11.61 20.25
CA LYS A 166 5.02 -11.68 21.71
C LYS A 166 3.73 -11.35 22.43
N GLU A 167 3.10 -10.22 22.11
CA GLU A 167 1.79 -9.84 22.66
C GLU A 167 0.72 -10.93 22.41
N PHE A 168 0.73 -11.51 21.21
CA PHE A 168 -0.20 -12.56 20.80
C PHE A 168 -0.01 -13.85 21.60
N GLY A 169 1.22 -14.16 22.03
CA GLY A 169 1.53 -15.30 22.90
C GLY A 169 1.28 -15.02 24.39
N ASP A 170 1.44 -13.77 24.83
CA ASP A 170 1.32 -13.36 26.23
C ASP A 170 -0.12 -13.02 26.65
N VAL A 171 -1.00 -12.67 25.70
CA VAL A 171 -2.42 -12.37 25.98
C VAL A 171 -3.22 -13.67 26.09
N PRO A 172 -3.92 -13.94 27.23
CA PRO A 172 -4.82 -15.07 27.36
C PRO A 172 -5.88 -15.09 26.25
N LEU A 173 -6.22 -16.28 25.73
CA LEU A 173 -7.21 -16.46 24.65
C LEU A 173 -8.53 -15.71 24.88
N GLN A 174 -8.94 -15.57 26.15
CA GLN A 174 -10.15 -14.85 26.56
C GLN A 174 -10.11 -13.33 26.30
N GLY A 175 -8.92 -12.69 26.30
CA GLY A 175 -8.78 -11.25 26.04
C GLY A 175 -8.54 -10.92 24.57
N ARG A 176 -8.07 -11.88 23.77
CA ARG A 176 -7.72 -11.67 22.36
C ARG A 176 -8.90 -11.87 21.40
N GLY A 177 -9.89 -12.65 21.82
CA GLY A 177 -10.97 -13.11 20.96
C GLY A 177 -10.48 -14.05 19.86
N GLU A 178 -11.36 -14.37 18.91
CA GLU A 178 -11.02 -15.22 17.77
C GLU A 178 -9.92 -14.62 16.89
N THR A 179 -9.11 -15.47 16.28
CA THR A 179 -8.10 -15.04 15.30
C THR A 179 -8.74 -14.98 13.93
N LEU A 180 -8.72 -13.78 13.34
CA LEU A 180 -9.27 -13.56 12.01
C LEU A 180 -8.23 -13.83 10.93
N CYS A 181 -7.00 -13.33 11.13
CA CYS A 181 -5.90 -13.51 10.16
C CYS A 181 -4.67 -14.14 10.80
N ASP A 182 -4.39 -15.37 10.40
CA ASP A 182 -3.24 -16.14 10.86
C ASP A 182 -1.91 -15.60 10.33
N CYS A 183 -1.88 -15.09 9.09
CA CYS A 183 -0.65 -14.61 8.46
C CYS A 183 -0.09 -13.32 9.08
N GLU A 184 -0.95 -12.45 9.59
CA GLU A 184 -0.60 -11.13 10.13
C GLU A 184 -0.97 -11.00 11.61
N LEU A 185 -1.43 -12.11 12.23
CA LEU A 185 -1.78 -12.22 13.64
C LEU A 185 -2.84 -11.21 14.09
N ILE A 186 -3.91 -11.08 13.30
CA ILE A 186 -5.02 -10.15 13.55
C ILE A 186 -6.14 -10.87 14.31
N GLY A 187 -6.45 -10.38 15.51
CA GLY A 187 -7.57 -10.86 16.32
C GLY A 187 -8.82 -10.01 16.16
N ARG A 188 -9.98 -10.55 16.57
CA ARG A 188 -11.26 -9.84 16.57
C ARG A 188 -11.25 -8.56 17.40
N GLY A 189 -10.64 -8.58 18.58
CA GLY A 189 -10.58 -7.41 19.47
C GLY A 189 -9.91 -6.18 18.83
N GLU A 190 -8.90 -6.39 17.95
CA GLU A 190 -8.26 -5.31 17.20
C GLU A 190 -9.21 -4.71 16.17
N ILE A 191 -9.96 -5.55 15.44
CA ILE A 191 -10.98 -5.10 14.49
C ILE A 191 -12.05 -4.30 15.20
N GLU A 192 -12.62 -4.83 16.28
CA GLU A 192 -13.63 -4.13 17.09
C GLU A 192 -13.09 -2.81 17.66
N GLY A 193 -11.82 -2.77 18.06
CA GLY A 193 -11.15 -1.55 18.50
C GLY A 193 -11.09 -0.48 17.41
N ILE A 194 -10.79 -0.86 16.17
CA ILE A 194 -10.77 0.05 15.02
C ILE A 194 -12.19 0.49 14.64
N LEU A 195 -13.17 -0.43 14.66
CA LEU A 195 -14.57 -0.14 14.38
C LEU A 195 -15.13 0.90 15.36
N ARG A 196 -14.82 0.76 16.66
CA ARG A 196 -15.21 1.72 17.71
C ARG A 196 -14.70 3.14 17.49
N GLN A 197 -13.64 3.34 16.71
CA GLN A 197 -13.13 4.68 16.40
C GLN A 197 -14.04 5.45 15.41
N GLY A 198 -14.94 4.77 14.69
CA GLY A 198 -15.91 5.42 13.78
C GLY A 198 -15.30 6.13 12.58
N ARG A 199 -14.06 5.82 12.19
CA ARG A 199 -13.31 6.51 11.12
C ARG A 199 -13.09 5.63 9.87
N LEU A 200 -13.98 4.68 9.60
CA LEU A 200 -13.86 3.77 8.47
C LEU A 200 -14.80 4.20 7.35
N ARG A 201 -14.27 4.23 6.11
CA ARG A 201 -15.04 4.50 4.89
C ARG A 201 -15.37 3.22 4.14
N ASN A 202 -14.45 2.26 4.14
CA ASN A 202 -14.63 0.98 3.44
C ASN A 202 -13.69 -0.09 4.02
N LEU A 203 -13.81 -1.31 3.50
CA LEU A 203 -13.00 -2.46 3.88
C LEU A 203 -11.49 -2.19 3.80
N GLN A 204 -11.02 -1.40 2.82
CA GLN A 204 -9.59 -1.14 2.66
C GLN A 204 -8.98 -0.36 3.82
N ASP A 205 -9.75 0.47 4.52
CA ASP A 205 -9.24 1.15 5.72
C ASP A 205 -8.84 0.15 6.80
N ILE A 206 -9.61 -0.93 6.96
CA ILE A 206 -9.29 -2.02 7.89
C ILE A 206 -8.01 -2.71 7.43
N LEU A 207 -7.91 -3.06 6.15
CA LEU A 207 -6.74 -3.77 5.60
C LEU A 207 -5.46 -2.91 5.65
N HIS A 208 -5.60 -1.60 5.49
CA HIS A 208 -4.48 -0.66 5.58
C HIS A 208 -3.98 -0.46 7.01
N ARG A 209 -4.90 -0.38 7.98
CA ARG A 209 -4.56 -0.17 9.40
C ARG A 209 -4.04 -1.43 10.09
N THR A 210 -4.56 -2.60 9.72
CA THR A 210 -4.23 -3.87 10.39
C THR A 210 -3.25 -4.74 9.62
N ARG A 211 -3.20 -4.59 8.30
CA ARG A 211 -2.58 -5.55 7.36
C ARG A 211 -3.34 -6.86 7.18
N LEU A 212 -4.57 -7.00 7.69
CA LEU A 212 -5.44 -8.13 7.35
C LEU A 212 -5.49 -8.32 5.82
N ALA A 213 -5.46 -9.58 5.38
CA ALA A 213 -5.39 -9.98 3.98
C ALA A 213 -4.18 -9.45 3.18
N LYS A 214 -3.09 -9.02 3.85
CA LYS A 214 -1.81 -8.71 3.19
C LYS A 214 -0.73 -9.79 3.35
N GLY A 215 -1.01 -10.81 4.16
CA GLY A 215 -0.12 -11.94 4.37
C GLY A 215 -0.01 -12.88 3.16
N THR A 216 0.70 -13.98 3.33
CA THR A 216 1.04 -14.92 2.24
C THR A 216 -0.18 -15.50 1.52
N CYS A 217 -1.31 -15.69 2.21
CA CYS A 217 -2.55 -16.21 1.62
C CYS A 217 -3.40 -15.15 0.88
N GLN A 218 -2.97 -13.88 0.87
CA GLN A 218 -3.63 -12.76 0.18
C GLN A 218 -5.11 -12.52 0.53
N GLY A 219 -5.60 -13.07 1.64
CA GLY A 219 -7.00 -12.94 2.05
C GLY A 219 -7.83 -14.21 1.87
N ALA A 220 -7.23 -15.33 1.50
CA ALA A 220 -7.93 -16.62 1.31
C ALA A 220 -8.91 -16.97 2.44
N PHE A 221 -8.53 -16.76 3.70
CA PHE A 221 -9.32 -17.20 4.86
C PHE A 221 -9.89 -16.07 5.71
N CYS A 222 -9.18 -14.94 5.80
CA CYS A 222 -9.48 -13.92 6.80
C CYS A 222 -10.58 -12.94 6.38
N VAL A 223 -10.87 -12.82 5.09
CA VAL A 223 -11.77 -11.78 4.56
C VAL A 223 -13.22 -12.13 4.84
N TYR A 224 -13.64 -13.36 4.57
CA TYR A 224 -15.00 -13.77 4.90
C TYR A 224 -15.25 -13.84 6.42
N ARG A 225 -14.23 -14.17 7.22
CA ARG A 225 -14.29 -14.07 8.69
C ARG A 225 -14.51 -12.61 9.13
N LEU A 226 -13.78 -11.68 8.53
CA LEU A 226 -13.96 -10.25 8.76
C LEU A 226 -15.37 -9.79 8.37
N LEU A 227 -15.91 -10.25 7.24
CA LEU A 227 -17.28 -9.91 6.84
C LEU A 227 -18.32 -10.39 7.85
N GLY A 228 -18.12 -11.56 8.47
CA GLY A 228 -18.95 -12.02 9.59
C GLY A 228 -18.95 -11.02 10.75
N VAL A 229 -17.77 -10.57 11.18
CA VAL A 229 -17.64 -9.55 12.24
C VAL A 229 -18.30 -8.23 11.83
N LEU A 230 -18.14 -7.78 10.59
CA LEU A 230 -18.76 -6.54 10.11
C LEU A 230 -20.30 -6.64 10.07
N GLN A 231 -20.83 -7.81 9.69
CA GLN A 231 -22.26 -8.08 9.67
C GLN A 231 -22.84 -8.07 11.09
N GLU A 232 -22.18 -8.72 12.05
CA GLU A 232 -22.60 -8.73 13.46
C GLU A 232 -22.63 -7.32 14.06
N GLN A 233 -21.74 -6.43 13.62
CA GLN A 233 -21.66 -5.05 14.09
C GLN A 233 -22.57 -4.09 13.30
N GLY A 234 -23.29 -4.55 12.28
CA GLY A 234 -24.12 -3.72 11.41
C GLY A 234 -23.32 -2.71 10.56
N LEU A 235 -22.04 -3.01 10.30
CA LEU A 235 -21.08 -2.10 9.65
C LEU A 235 -20.76 -2.49 8.20
N THR A 236 -21.67 -3.20 7.53
CA THR A 236 -21.62 -3.43 6.08
C THR A 236 -22.04 -2.19 5.27
N GLY A 237 -22.47 -1.12 5.93
CA GLY A 237 -22.87 0.13 5.28
C GLY A 237 -24.10 -0.02 4.39
N GLY A 238 -24.95 -1.02 4.67
CA GLY A 238 -26.11 -1.37 3.84
C GLY A 238 -25.77 -2.14 2.56
N GLY A 239 -24.49 -2.43 2.30
CA GLY A 239 -24.06 -3.31 1.22
C GLY A 239 -24.23 -4.78 1.60
N GLU A 240 -24.69 -5.59 0.66
CA GLU A 240 -24.75 -7.04 0.86
C GLU A 240 -23.34 -7.62 1.00
N PRO A 241 -23.07 -8.49 2.01
CA PRO A 241 -21.73 -9.04 2.25
C PRO A 241 -21.06 -9.69 1.02
N HIS A 242 -21.85 -10.28 0.12
CA HIS A 242 -21.35 -10.89 -1.10
C HIS A 242 -20.76 -9.88 -2.09
N GLU A 243 -21.36 -8.69 -2.21
CA GLU A 243 -20.84 -7.63 -3.09
C GLU A 243 -19.52 -7.07 -2.55
N ILE A 244 -19.41 -6.91 -1.23
CA ILE A 244 -18.17 -6.49 -0.58
C ILE A 244 -17.07 -7.53 -0.81
N LEU A 245 -17.40 -8.82 -0.67
CA LEU A 245 -16.47 -9.91 -0.93
C LEU A 245 -16.00 -9.93 -2.38
N LYS A 246 -16.94 -9.82 -3.33
CA LYS A 246 -16.64 -9.80 -4.77
C LYS A 246 -15.72 -8.63 -5.12
N GLY A 247 -16.04 -7.42 -4.67
CA GLY A 247 -15.18 -6.25 -4.88
C GLY A 247 -13.79 -6.42 -4.29
N PHE A 248 -13.67 -7.05 -3.11
CA PHE A 248 -12.37 -7.41 -2.55
C PHE A 248 -11.59 -8.37 -3.47
N LEU A 249 -12.23 -9.44 -3.94
CA LEU A 249 -11.60 -10.45 -4.80
C LEU A 249 -11.16 -9.84 -6.14
N GLU A 250 -11.96 -8.97 -6.75
CA GLU A 250 -11.60 -8.24 -7.97
C GLU A 250 -10.36 -7.35 -7.75
N GLU A 251 -10.29 -6.61 -6.64
CA GLU A 251 -9.12 -5.80 -6.27
C GLU A 251 -7.89 -6.64 -5.90
N ARG A 252 -8.10 -7.87 -5.41
CA ARG A 252 -7.01 -8.82 -5.20
C ARG A 252 -6.49 -9.38 -6.51
N TRP A 253 -7.38 -9.75 -7.42
CA TRP A 253 -7.07 -10.33 -8.72
C TRP A 253 -6.15 -9.44 -9.55
N LYS A 254 -6.37 -8.12 -9.56
CA LYS A 254 -5.49 -7.14 -10.25
C LYS A 254 -4.02 -7.28 -9.88
N GLY A 255 -3.73 -7.65 -8.63
CA GLY A 255 -2.36 -7.84 -8.14
C GLY A 255 -1.83 -9.27 -8.27
N VAL A 256 -2.70 -10.27 -8.35
CA VAL A 256 -2.32 -11.69 -8.45
C VAL A 256 -2.15 -12.12 -9.91
N ARG A 257 -3.09 -11.74 -10.78
CA ARG A 257 -3.11 -12.10 -12.21
C ARG A 257 -1.74 -11.99 -12.92
N PRO A 258 -0.98 -10.88 -12.82
CA PRO A 258 0.25 -10.73 -13.60
C PRO A 258 1.42 -11.60 -13.09
N ILE A 259 1.31 -12.17 -11.90
CA ILE A 259 2.32 -13.04 -11.29
C ILE A 259 1.89 -14.52 -11.25
N LEU A 260 0.81 -14.89 -11.93
CA LEU A 260 0.33 -16.26 -12.01
C LEU A 260 1.30 -17.13 -12.80
N GLY A 261 1.91 -18.09 -12.12
CA GLY A 261 2.82 -19.06 -12.71
C GLY A 261 3.41 -20.00 -11.65
N GLY A 262 3.60 -21.27 -12.00
CA GLY A 262 4.15 -22.27 -11.08
C GLY A 262 3.33 -22.38 -9.78
N LEU A 263 3.95 -22.08 -8.64
CA LEU A 263 3.32 -22.22 -7.32
C LEU A 263 2.19 -21.22 -7.05
N SER A 264 2.26 -19.99 -7.60
CA SER A 264 1.19 -19.00 -7.38
C SER A 264 -0.11 -19.40 -8.08
N LEU A 265 -0.02 -20.05 -9.25
CA LEU A 265 -1.19 -20.55 -9.96
C LEU A 265 -1.92 -21.65 -9.17
N ARG A 266 -1.17 -22.62 -8.63
CA ARG A 266 -1.75 -23.70 -7.80
C ARG A 266 -2.42 -23.18 -6.53
N GLU A 267 -1.82 -22.16 -5.91
CA GLU A 267 -2.39 -21.51 -4.75
C GLU A 267 -3.70 -20.79 -5.10
N GLU A 268 -3.73 -20.09 -6.23
CA GLU A 268 -4.94 -19.40 -6.68
C GLU A 268 -6.07 -20.38 -7.05
N GLU A 269 -5.78 -21.50 -7.71
CA GLU A 269 -6.76 -22.56 -7.97
C GLU A 269 -7.38 -23.11 -6.67
N LEU A 270 -6.57 -23.28 -5.63
CA LEU A 270 -7.05 -23.70 -4.31
C LEU A 270 -7.94 -22.61 -3.68
N ILE A 271 -7.51 -21.35 -3.73
CA ILE A 271 -8.26 -20.22 -3.18
C ILE A 271 -9.60 -20.08 -3.90
N GLU A 272 -9.61 -20.14 -5.23
CA GLU A 272 -10.83 -20.11 -6.04
C GLU A 272 -11.76 -21.27 -5.66
N SER A 273 -11.23 -22.49 -5.53
CA SER A 273 -12.02 -23.67 -5.13
C SER A 273 -12.66 -23.50 -3.74
N ILE A 274 -11.96 -22.89 -2.79
CA ILE A 274 -12.49 -22.58 -1.46
C ILE A 274 -13.66 -21.59 -1.57
N TYR A 275 -13.48 -20.50 -2.32
CA TYR A 275 -14.53 -19.48 -2.48
C TYR A 275 -15.75 -20.02 -3.22
N ARG A 276 -15.55 -20.80 -4.28
CA ARG A 276 -16.64 -21.50 -5.00
C ARG A 276 -17.37 -22.47 -4.09
N GLY A 277 -16.63 -23.28 -3.32
CA GLY A 277 -17.22 -24.28 -2.43
C GLY A 277 -17.99 -23.70 -1.25
N LEU A 278 -17.52 -22.59 -0.67
CA LEU A 278 -18.15 -21.96 0.49
C LEU A 278 -19.29 -21.01 0.13
N PHE A 279 -19.16 -20.26 -0.97
CA PHE A 279 -20.04 -19.13 -1.27
C PHE A 279 -20.73 -19.23 -2.63
N ASN A 280 -20.42 -20.26 -3.44
CA ASN A 280 -20.94 -20.42 -4.80
C ASN A 280 -20.73 -19.17 -5.68
N LEU A 281 -19.58 -18.52 -5.50
CA LEU A 281 -19.13 -17.34 -6.26
C LEU A 281 -18.53 -17.72 -7.63
#